data_AF-A0A7W7A9W9-F1
#
_entry.id   AF-A0A7W7A9W9-F1
#
_cell.length_a   1.000
_cell.length_b   1.000
_cell.length_c   1.000
_cell.angle_alpha   90.00
_cell.angle_beta   90.00
_cell.angle_gamma   90.00
#
_symmetry.space_group_name_H-M   'P 1'
#
loop_
_entity.id
_entity.type
_entity.pdbx_description
1 polymer ?
#
loop_
_entity_poly.entity_id
_entity_poly.type
_entity_poly.pdbx_seq_one_letter_code
_entity_poly.pdbx_strand_id
1 'polypeptide(L)'
;MLALALPFAILLLIAGPVNWGLRYQSWSQLSKDKLIQSANSYIANRAPGNGACLFAVECKSGRARLKLIKSMKDWDFEASKQIAWDRKFDGICQGLTANFALELANDNPQSHNTYEGSRRAVWSFYNDKFVPTRTRLGFAAFSEAETETCVNSYSVTTP
;
A
#
# COMPACT_ATOMS: atom_id res chain seq x y z
N MET A 1 -43.13 8.35 -6.67
CA MET A 1 -41.76 7.79 -6.72
C MET A 1 -40.65 8.77 -6.28
N LEU A 2 -40.93 10.05 -6.00
CA LEU A 2 -39.91 11.00 -5.50
C LEU A 2 -39.57 10.88 -4.00
N ALA A 3 -40.44 10.28 -3.18
CA ALA A 3 -40.28 10.26 -1.72
C ALA A 3 -39.14 9.33 -1.21
N LEU A 4 -38.66 8.40 -2.04
CA LEU A 4 -37.54 7.51 -1.73
C LEU A 4 -36.18 8.03 -2.24
N ALA A 5 -36.17 9.02 -3.12
CA ALA A 5 -34.93 9.55 -3.71
C ALA A 5 -34.15 10.43 -2.71
N LEU A 6 -34.84 11.19 -1.86
CA LEU A 6 -34.21 12.03 -0.83
C LEU A 6 -33.44 11.24 0.24
N PRO A 7 -34.03 10.22 0.92
CA PRO A 7 -33.29 9.46 1.92
C PRO A 7 -32.11 8.69 1.31
N PHE A 8 -32.23 8.23 0.06
CA PHE A 8 -31.14 7.54 -0.65
C PHE A 8 -30.00 8.50 -1.04
N ALA A 9 -30.33 9.72 -1.49
CA ALA A 9 -29.34 10.76 -1.77
C ALA A 9 -28.62 11.21 -0.49
N ILE A 10 -29.35 11.34 0.63
CA ILE A 10 -28.76 11.64 1.94
C ILE A 10 -27.88 10.47 2.42
N LEU A 11 -28.28 9.22 2.21
CA LEU A 11 -27.45 8.05 2.53
C LEU A 11 -26.15 8.03 1.71
N LEU A 12 -26.21 8.37 0.41
CA LEU A 12 -25.03 8.48 -0.46
C LEU A 12 -24.12 9.67 -0.06
N LEU A 13 -24.71 10.79 0.35
CA LEU A 13 -24.02 11.99 0.84
C LEU A 13 -23.44 11.84 2.25
N ILE A 14 -23.92 10.88 3.07
CA ILE A 14 -23.35 10.59 4.39
C ILE A 14 -22.33 9.46 4.29
N ALA A 15 -22.60 8.42 3.51
CA ALA A 15 -21.71 7.25 3.37
C ALA A 15 -20.40 7.56 2.64
N GLY A 16 -20.36 8.59 1.78
CA GLY A 16 -19.15 9.01 1.08
C GLY A 16 -18.22 9.87 1.96
N PRO A 17 -18.58 11.11 2.34
CA PRO A 17 -17.71 12.08 2.99
C PRO A 17 -17.32 11.71 4.43
N VAL A 18 -18.25 11.14 5.22
CA VAL A 18 -17.94 10.72 6.61
C VAL A 18 -16.94 9.58 6.61
N ASN A 19 -17.05 8.66 5.65
CA ASN A 19 -16.07 7.58 5.47
C ASN A 19 -14.71 8.17 5.07
N TRP A 20 -14.66 9.17 4.19
CA TRP A 20 -13.41 9.84 3.80
C TRP A 20 -12.70 10.58 4.94
N GLY A 21 -13.42 11.30 5.80
CA GLY A 21 -12.84 11.96 6.98
C GLY A 21 -12.20 10.97 7.95
N LEU A 22 -12.89 9.85 8.21
CA LEU A 22 -12.35 8.74 9.03
C LEU A 22 -11.13 8.09 8.36
N ARG A 23 -11.13 7.93 7.03
CA ARG A 23 -9.95 7.42 6.30
C ARG A 23 -8.76 8.36 6.34
N TYR A 24 -9.00 9.67 6.27
CA TYR A 24 -7.93 10.65 6.47
C TYR A 24 -7.37 10.55 7.88
N GLN A 25 -8.23 10.45 8.89
CA GLN A 25 -7.77 10.31 10.27
C GLN A 25 -6.97 9.01 10.47
N SER A 26 -7.40 7.89 9.89
CA SER A 26 -6.62 6.64 9.94
C SER A 26 -5.25 6.80 9.27
N TRP A 27 -5.22 7.48 8.13
CA TRP A 27 -3.98 7.76 7.40
C TRP A 27 -3.04 8.70 8.16
N SER A 28 -3.55 9.79 8.73
CA SER A 28 -2.74 10.76 9.46
C SER A 28 -2.14 10.12 10.71
N GLN A 29 -2.87 9.19 11.34
CA GLN A 29 -2.43 8.39 12.50
C GLN A 29 -1.71 7.08 12.12
N LEU A 30 -1.46 6.83 10.84
CA LEU A 30 -0.66 5.69 10.41
C LEU A 30 0.78 5.92 10.90
N SER A 31 1.34 4.91 11.56
CA SER A 31 2.71 4.88 12.06
C SER A 31 3.51 3.79 11.35
N LYS A 32 4.85 3.87 11.43
CA LYS A 32 5.75 2.80 10.95
C LYS A 32 5.36 1.45 11.54
N ASP A 33 5.09 1.38 12.84
CA ASP A 33 4.76 0.13 13.53
C ASP A 33 3.45 -0.48 13.02
N LYS A 34 2.41 0.33 12.82
CA LYS A 34 1.14 -0.15 12.24
C LYS A 34 1.33 -0.68 10.81
N LEU A 35 2.17 0.00 10.02
CA LEU A 35 2.48 -0.43 8.66
C LEU A 35 3.22 -1.78 8.67
N ILE A 36 4.23 -1.94 9.53
CA ILE A 36 4.96 -3.21 9.71
C ILE A 36 4.05 -4.31 10.25
N GLN A 37 3.19 -4.02 11.23
CA GLN A 37 2.23 -4.97 11.78
C GLN A 37 1.29 -5.48 10.69
N SER A 38 0.79 -4.57 9.83
CA SER A 38 -0.03 -4.94 8.67
C SER A 38 0.75 -5.79 7.66
N ALA A 39 2.03 -5.48 7.44
CA ALA A 39 2.89 -6.26 6.56
C ALA A 39 3.08 -7.70 7.09
N ASN A 40 3.44 -7.85 8.36
CA ASN A 40 3.54 -9.15 9.02
C ASN A 40 2.21 -9.93 8.95
N SER A 41 1.08 -9.26 9.18
CA SER A 41 -0.25 -9.88 9.07
C SER A 41 -0.53 -10.36 7.65
N TYR A 42 -0.17 -9.57 6.63
CA TYR A 42 -0.33 -10.00 5.23
C TYR A 42 0.50 -11.25 4.92
N ILE A 43 1.78 -11.24 5.30
CA ILE A 43 2.70 -12.35 5.04
C ILE A 43 2.26 -13.62 5.75
N ALA A 44 1.94 -13.55 7.04
CA ALA A 44 1.47 -14.71 7.80
C ALA A 44 0.24 -15.37 7.17
N ASN A 45 -0.66 -14.58 6.57
CA ASN A 45 -1.89 -15.07 5.97
C ASN A 45 -1.76 -15.52 4.50
N ARG A 46 -0.81 -14.97 3.74
CA ARG A 46 -0.77 -15.11 2.26
C ARG A 46 0.51 -15.73 1.74
N ALA A 47 1.61 -15.62 2.47
CA ALA A 47 2.94 -16.06 2.07
C ALA A 47 3.78 -16.50 3.29
N PRO A 48 3.27 -17.39 4.16
CA PRO A 48 3.99 -17.80 5.38
C PRO A 48 5.37 -18.38 5.06
N GLY A 49 6.36 -18.14 5.93
CA GLY A 49 7.75 -18.55 5.71
C GLY A 49 8.56 -17.66 4.76
N ASN A 50 8.03 -16.49 4.40
CA ASN A 50 8.72 -15.54 3.53
C ASN A 50 9.02 -14.21 4.23
N GLY A 51 10.21 -13.65 3.97
CA GLY A 51 10.46 -12.23 4.19
C GLY A 51 9.90 -11.40 3.05
N ALA A 52 9.46 -10.17 3.35
CA ALA A 52 9.07 -9.16 2.37
C ALA A 52 9.79 -7.84 2.64
N CYS A 53 10.13 -7.12 1.57
CA CYS A 53 10.65 -5.76 1.64
C CYS A 53 9.50 -4.75 1.53
N LEU A 54 9.67 -3.61 2.19
CA LEU A 54 8.77 -2.49 2.05
C LEU A 54 9.30 -1.51 1.02
N PHE A 55 8.38 -1.05 0.18
CA PHE A 55 8.61 0.04 -0.75
C PHE A 55 7.72 1.21 -0.38
N ALA A 56 8.26 2.41 -0.52
CA ALA A 56 7.51 3.65 -0.41
C ALA A 56 7.57 4.41 -1.73
N VAL A 57 6.53 5.17 -2.01
CA VAL A 57 6.52 6.05 -3.15
C VAL A 57 7.54 7.17 -2.98
N GLU A 58 8.23 7.47 -4.05
CA GLU A 58 9.00 8.69 -4.19
C GLU A 58 8.66 9.39 -5.50
N CYS A 59 8.99 10.68 -5.55
CA CYS A 59 8.88 11.45 -6.78
C CYS A 59 10.24 11.68 -7.40
N LYS A 60 10.41 11.21 -8.64
CA LYS A 60 11.60 11.51 -9.44
C LYS A 60 11.20 12.04 -10.80
N SER A 61 11.75 13.19 -11.18
CA SER A 61 11.44 13.85 -12.44
C SER A 61 9.93 14.03 -12.68
N GLY A 62 9.18 14.36 -11.61
CA GLY A 62 7.73 14.56 -11.66
C GLY A 62 6.89 13.28 -11.80
N ARG A 63 7.52 12.10 -11.77
CA ARG A 63 6.85 10.81 -11.90
C ARG A 63 6.96 9.97 -10.64
N ALA A 64 5.89 9.21 -10.42
CA ALA A 64 5.78 8.19 -9.39
C ALA A 64 6.76 7.04 -9.62
N ARG A 65 7.46 6.61 -8.57
CA ARG A 65 8.12 5.30 -8.56
C ARG A 65 8.20 4.76 -7.13
N LEU A 66 8.39 3.45 -7.01
CA LEU A 66 8.63 2.81 -5.72
C LEU A 66 10.13 2.79 -5.41
N LYS A 67 10.47 3.24 -4.20
CA LYS A 67 11.80 3.16 -3.62
C LYS A 67 11.83 2.06 -2.57
N LEU A 68 12.83 1.20 -2.63
CA LEU A 68 13.05 0.17 -1.62
C LEU A 68 13.50 0.82 -0.30
N ILE A 69 12.85 0.47 0.80
CA ILE A 69 13.23 0.90 2.14
C ILE A 69 14.26 -0.07 2.71
N LYS A 70 15.53 0.33 2.68
CA LYS A 70 16.66 -0.50 3.15
C LYS A 70 16.92 -0.40 4.66
N SER A 71 16.45 0.66 5.31
CA SER A 71 16.59 0.89 6.76
C SER A 71 15.34 1.55 7.30
N MET A 72 14.61 0.86 8.18
CA MET A 72 13.41 1.40 8.82
C MET A 72 13.72 2.53 9.79
N LYS A 73 14.94 2.53 10.35
CA LYS A 73 15.42 3.57 11.26
C LYS A 73 15.63 4.89 10.50
N ASP A 74 16.32 4.83 9.36
CA ASP A 74 16.73 6.03 8.60
C ASP A 74 15.66 6.50 7.61
N TRP A 75 14.60 5.72 7.43
CA TRP A 75 13.50 6.10 6.55
C TRP A 75 12.69 7.27 7.10
N ASP A 76 12.58 8.35 6.31
CA ASP A 76 11.61 9.42 6.55
C ASP A 76 10.20 9.00 6.10
N PHE A 77 9.48 8.44 7.07
CA PHE A 77 8.13 7.94 6.88
C PHE A 77 7.10 9.05 6.70
N GLU A 78 7.23 10.16 7.42
CA GLU A 78 6.27 11.26 7.33
C GLU A 78 6.39 11.97 5.98
N ALA A 79 7.61 12.15 5.44
CA ALA A 79 7.77 12.63 4.07
C ALA A 79 7.11 11.71 3.03
N SER A 80 7.23 10.39 3.22
CA SER A 80 6.59 9.42 2.31
C SER A 80 5.06 9.45 2.42
N LYS A 81 4.52 9.61 3.64
CA LYS A 81 3.08 9.83 3.86
C LYS A 81 2.58 11.10 3.19
N GLN A 82 3.34 12.18 3.28
CA GLN A 82 2.99 13.45 2.64
C GLN A 82 2.94 13.31 1.12
N ILE A 83 3.98 12.73 0.50
CA ILE A 83 4.00 12.47 -0.94
C ILE A 83 2.78 11.63 -1.37
N ALA A 84 2.48 10.56 -0.62
CA ALA A 84 1.34 9.70 -0.89
C ALA A 84 -0.02 10.41 -0.78
N TRP A 85 -0.13 11.41 0.10
CA TRP A 85 -1.30 12.27 0.23
C TRP A 85 -1.41 13.26 -0.92
N ASP A 86 -0.36 14.04 -1.18
CA ASP A 86 -0.33 15.07 -2.22
C ASP A 86 -0.58 14.48 -3.61
N ARG A 87 -0.06 13.27 -3.88
CA ARG A 87 -0.35 12.53 -5.12
C ARG A 87 -1.84 12.34 -5.37
N LYS A 88 -2.58 12.08 -4.31
CA LYS A 88 -3.99 11.72 -4.38
C LYS A 88 -4.89 12.95 -4.53
N PHE A 89 -4.50 14.08 -3.94
CA PHE A 89 -5.37 15.26 -3.83
C PHE A 89 -4.86 16.48 -4.59
N ASP A 90 -3.54 16.66 -4.69
CA ASP A 90 -2.93 17.82 -5.33
C ASP A 90 -2.49 17.53 -6.78
N GLY A 91 -2.68 16.29 -7.24
CA GLY A 91 -2.38 15.90 -8.62
C GLY A 91 -0.89 15.95 -8.98
N ILE A 92 -0.01 15.92 -7.98
CA ILE A 92 1.44 15.89 -8.21
C ILE A 92 1.96 14.45 -8.35
N CYS A 93 3.15 14.31 -8.92
CA CYS A 93 3.87 13.04 -8.97
C CYS A 93 3.10 11.88 -9.62
N GLN A 94 2.66 12.07 -10.86
CA GLN A 94 1.74 11.16 -11.55
C GLN A 94 2.38 9.81 -11.94
N GLY A 95 1.54 8.79 -12.13
CA GLY A 95 1.91 7.44 -12.60
C GLY A 95 1.19 6.33 -11.84
N LEU A 96 0.97 5.17 -12.49
CA LEU A 96 0.31 4.02 -11.86
C LEU A 96 1.29 3.32 -10.92
N THR A 97 1.32 3.77 -9.68
CA THR A 97 2.25 3.29 -8.65
C THR A 97 1.59 3.38 -7.28
N ALA A 98 1.79 2.33 -6.49
CA ALA A 98 1.34 2.27 -5.11
C ALA A 98 2.06 3.30 -4.23
N ASN A 99 1.40 3.69 -3.12
CA ASN A 99 2.00 4.60 -2.15
C ASN A 99 2.93 3.88 -1.17
N PHE A 100 2.49 2.72 -0.67
CA PHE A 100 3.33 1.75 0.00
C PHE A 100 3.06 0.38 -0.61
N ALA A 101 4.10 -0.44 -0.74
CA ALA A 101 3.98 -1.76 -1.34
C ALA A 101 4.91 -2.77 -0.67
N LEU A 102 4.55 -4.05 -0.77
CA LEU A 102 5.37 -5.17 -0.32
C LEU A 102 5.69 -6.07 -1.50
N GLU A 103 6.91 -6.58 -1.52
CA GLU A 103 7.31 -7.66 -2.41
C GLU A 103 8.06 -8.70 -1.59
N LEU A 104 7.82 -9.99 -1.87
CA LEU A 104 8.59 -11.07 -1.25
C LEU A 104 10.05 -11.00 -1.68
N ALA A 105 10.95 -11.35 -0.76
CA ALA A 105 12.37 -11.46 -1.03
C ALA A 105 12.64 -12.53 -2.11
N ASN A 106 13.26 -12.11 -3.21
CA ASN A 106 13.50 -12.97 -4.38
C ASN A 106 14.62 -13.98 -4.17
N ASP A 107 15.46 -13.79 -3.16
CA ASP A 107 16.54 -14.68 -2.77
C ASP A 107 16.10 -15.76 -1.77
N ASN A 108 14.81 -15.78 -1.37
CA ASN A 108 14.23 -16.88 -0.60
C ASN A 108 13.66 -17.96 -1.55
N PRO A 109 14.16 -19.21 -1.52
CA PRO A 109 13.60 -20.32 -2.30
C PRO A 109 12.09 -20.53 -2.09
N GLN A 110 11.60 -20.33 -0.85
CA GLN A 110 10.19 -20.48 -0.51
C GLN A 110 9.30 -19.46 -1.25
N SER A 111 9.86 -18.31 -1.63
CA SER A 111 9.10 -17.27 -2.33
C SER A 111 8.64 -17.79 -3.69
N HIS A 112 9.47 -18.55 -4.39
CA HIS A 112 9.17 -19.07 -5.73
C HIS A 112 8.05 -20.12 -5.72
N ASN A 113 7.81 -20.76 -4.57
CA ASN A 113 6.70 -21.69 -4.39
C ASN A 113 5.39 -20.98 -3.97
N THR A 114 5.47 -19.68 -3.66
CA THR A 114 4.31 -18.90 -3.24
C THR A 114 3.49 -18.48 -4.46
N TYR A 115 2.16 -18.58 -4.35
CA TYR A 115 1.24 -18.14 -5.41
C TYR A 115 1.55 -16.71 -5.88
N GLU A 116 1.66 -16.50 -7.19
CA GLU A 116 2.04 -15.22 -7.80
C GLU A 116 1.20 -14.02 -7.30
N GLY A 117 -0.11 -14.20 -7.09
CA GLY A 117 -0.97 -13.13 -6.57
C GLY A 117 -0.73 -12.77 -5.10
N SER A 118 0.06 -13.55 -4.37
CA SER A 118 0.49 -13.28 -2.98
C SER A 118 1.89 -12.69 -2.91
N ARG A 119 2.65 -12.66 -4.02
CA ARG A 119 4.05 -12.20 -4.03
C ARG A 119 4.19 -10.69 -3.86
N ARG A 120 3.15 -9.92 -4.21
CA ARG A 120 3.12 -8.47 -4.11
C ARG A 120 1.84 -7.98 -3.45
N ALA A 121 1.99 -6.97 -2.59
CA ALA A 121 0.88 -6.31 -1.92
C ALA A 121 1.02 -4.79 -2.02
N VAL A 122 -0.11 -4.08 -1.89
CA VAL A 122 -0.14 -2.61 -1.84
C VAL A 122 -0.98 -2.15 -0.66
N TRP A 123 -0.62 -1.01 -0.09
CA TRP A 123 -1.42 -0.40 0.97
C TRP A 123 -2.73 0.15 0.40
N SER A 124 -3.84 -0.29 0.96
CA SER A 124 -5.16 0.18 0.57
C SER A 124 -5.70 1.16 1.62
N PHE A 125 -5.88 2.43 1.25
CA PHE A 125 -6.57 3.41 2.11
C PHE A 125 -7.97 2.96 2.53
N TYR A 126 -8.67 2.22 1.65
CA TYR A 126 -10.01 1.74 1.93
C TYR A 126 -10.01 0.61 2.97
N ASN A 127 -9.04 -0.31 2.90
CA ASN A 127 -8.96 -1.44 3.82
C ASN A 127 -8.10 -1.18 5.05
N ASP A 128 -7.34 -0.08 5.05
CA ASP A 128 -6.34 0.29 6.06
C ASP A 128 -5.32 -0.82 6.34
N LYS A 129 -4.93 -1.54 5.27
CA LYS A 129 -3.98 -2.66 5.33
C LYS A 129 -3.40 -2.98 3.95
N PHE A 130 -2.39 -3.83 3.94
CA PHE A 130 -1.89 -4.44 2.72
C PHE A 130 -2.89 -5.42 2.13
N VAL A 131 -3.10 -5.30 0.81
CA VAL A 131 -3.96 -6.16 0.00
C VAL A 131 -3.16 -6.64 -1.22
N PRO A 132 -3.46 -7.82 -1.80
CA PRO A 132 -2.73 -8.28 -2.98
C PRO A 132 -2.90 -7.31 -4.15
N THR A 133 -1.85 -7.15 -4.96
CA THR A 133 -1.90 -6.35 -6.21
C THR A 133 -2.93 -6.92 -7.19
N ARG A 134 -3.09 -8.24 -7.21
CA ARG A 134 -4.07 -8.92 -8.05
C ARG A 134 -5.15 -9.54 -7.17
N THR A 135 -6.37 -9.05 -7.31
CA THR A 135 -7.57 -9.63 -6.69
C THR A 135 -8.45 -10.27 -7.75
N ARG A 136 -9.43 -11.09 -7.35
CA ARG A 136 -10.44 -11.65 -8.25
C ARG A 136 -11.27 -10.58 -8.98
N LEU A 137 -11.39 -9.39 -8.40
CA LEU A 137 -12.30 -8.32 -8.85
C LEU A 137 -11.57 -7.09 -9.39
N GLY A 138 -10.23 -7.09 -9.46
CA GLY A 138 -9.47 -5.94 -9.91
C GLY A 138 -7.97 -6.04 -9.68
N PHE A 139 -7.26 -5.03 -10.18
CA PHE A 139 -5.80 -4.90 -10.10
C PHE A 139 -5.45 -3.58 -9.41
N ALA A 140 -4.50 -3.63 -8.49
CA ALA A 140 -3.86 -2.46 -7.90
C ALA A 140 -2.40 -2.41 -8.38
N ALA A 141 -2.02 -1.29 -8.99
CA ALA A 141 -0.70 -1.12 -9.58
C ALA A 141 0.40 -1.09 -8.52
N PHE A 142 1.43 -1.93 -8.69
CA PHE A 142 2.61 -1.94 -7.85
C PHE A 142 3.50 -0.74 -8.20
N SER A 143 4.15 -0.77 -9.37
CA SER A 143 4.76 0.41 -10.01
C SER A 143 4.87 0.18 -11.51
N GLU A 144 4.75 1.25 -12.29
CA GLU A 144 5.11 1.27 -13.72
C GLU A 144 6.62 1.37 -13.94
N ALA A 145 7.32 2.01 -13.00
CA ALA A 145 8.77 2.16 -13.05
C ALA A 145 9.45 0.89 -12.53
N GLU A 146 10.64 0.62 -13.05
CA GLU A 146 11.50 -0.42 -12.52
C GLU A 146 11.83 -0.13 -11.04
N THR A 147 11.69 -1.15 -10.22
CA THR A 147 11.92 -1.09 -8.77
C THR A 147 13.20 -1.84 -8.43
N GLU A 148 13.91 -1.37 -7.40
CA GLU A 148 15.04 -2.12 -6.85
C GLU A 148 14.60 -3.51 -6.41
N THR A 149 15.48 -4.51 -6.59
CA THR A 149 15.19 -5.90 -6.23
C THR A 149 15.05 -6.06 -4.72
N CYS A 150 13.95 -6.69 -4.28
CA CYS A 150 13.81 -7.11 -2.90
C CYS A 150 14.65 -8.36 -2.61
N VAL A 151 15.50 -8.28 -1.58
CA VAL A 151 16.30 -9.37 -1.02
C VAL A 151 16.12 -9.44 0.49
N ASN A 152 16.31 -10.61 1.08
CA ASN A 152 15.99 -10.90 2.48
C ASN A 152 16.73 -9.99 3.46
N SER A 153 17.93 -9.51 3.12
CA SER A 153 18.69 -8.56 3.97
C SER A 153 17.99 -7.22 4.17
N TYR A 154 17.01 -6.88 3.32
CA TYR A 154 16.18 -5.68 3.45
C TYR A 154 14.73 -6.00 3.86
N SER A 155 14.46 -7.25 4.26
CA SER A 155 13.12 -7.61 4.70
C SER A 155 12.75 -6.88 5.99
N VAL A 156 11.52 -6.39 6.03
CA VAL A 156 10.94 -5.72 7.20
C VAL A 156 9.94 -6.61 7.96
N THR A 157 9.71 -7.82 7.45
CA THR A 157 8.78 -8.79 8.03
C THR A 157 9.54 -9.99 8.55
N THR A 158 9.01 -10.60 9.60
CA THR A 158 9.56 -11.87 10.11
C THR A 158 8.99 -13.02 9.28
N PRO A 159 9.83 -13.93 8.73
CA PRO A 159 9.39 -15.15 8.07
C PRO A 159 8.57 -16.08 8.98
#